data_AF-A0A3E0HH43-F1
#
_entry.id   AF-A0A3E0HH43-F1
#
_cell.length_a   1.000
_cell.length_b   1.000
_cell.length_c   1.000
_cell.angle_alpha   90.00
_cell.angle_beta   90.00
_cell.angle_gamma   90.00
#
_symmetry.space_group_name_H-M   'P 1'
#
loop_
_entity.id
_entity.type
_entity.pdbx_description
1 polymer ?
#
loop_
_entity_poly.entity_id
_entity_poly.type
_entity_poly.pdbx_seq_one_letter_code
_entity_poly.pdbx_strand_id
1 'polypeptide(L)'
;MALIVVAALLVPFAGWSWWQPAIIVGGWLVARLARIDRLLRGWDAYAAGVVATGWLANDAGPWACALAFGAAAVAIAVIHLLRTRRLSAFVVTLCAAGLIAGIAGGLGYDIQQRNTAEQQRQQAEQQQRFEAADALPHTPNEVLLALVGAIAKNAPLRGCPLFSPTAAAQFANSIGAPNCATAVGQLATRVTDHDRYNSPFVPGSALSASGGEHVVADGCELDWSGVLGDRDAPPPGPRVGRLELERQQQIGYLIVSYTACQR
;
A
#
# COMPACT_ATOMS: atom_id res chain seq x y z
N MET A 1 -3.14 39.68 24.78
CA MET A 1 -3.11 38.42 25.57
C MET A 1 -4.00 37.32 24.99
N ALA A 2 -5.26 37.58 24.61
CA ALA A 2 -6.17 36.54 24.09
C ALA A 2 -5.60 35.72 22.90
N LEU A 3 -4.91 36.37 21.96
CA LEU A 3 -4.28 35.72 20.80
C LEU A 3 -3.19 34.70 21.18
N ILE A 4 -2.43 34.96 22.26
CA ILE A 4 -1.35 34.07 22.72
C ILE A 4 -1.95 32.80 23.34
N VAL A 5 -3.07 32.92 24.05
CA VAL A 5 -3.77 31.79 24.65
C VAL A 5 -4.42 30.91 23.59
N VAL A 6 -5.03 31.51 22.56
CA VAL A 6 -5.57 30.78 21.41
C VAL A 6 -4.48 30.06 20.63
N ALA A 7 -3.35 30.74 20.37
CA ALA A 7 -2.20 30.12 19.72
C ALA A 7 -1.66 28.94 20.56
N ALA A 8 -1.47 29.11 21.87
CA ALA A 8 -0.97 28.06 22.76
C ALA A 8 -1.92 26.85 22.88
N LEU A 9 -3.24 27.07 22.83
CA LEU A 9 -4.24 26.00 22.84
C LEU A 9 -4.30 25.22 21.52
N LEU A 10 -3.86 25.81 20.41
CA LEU A 10 -3.84 25.16 19.10
C LEU A 10 -2.52 24.39 18.82
N VAL A 11 -1.44 24.65 19.57
CA VAL A 11 -0.14 23.97 19.44
C VAL A 11 -0.20 22.44 19.49
N PRO A 12 -0.91 21.79 20.44
CA PRO A 12 -0.89 20.32 20.54
C PRO A 12 -1.67 19.60 19.42
N PHE A 13 -2.51 20.32 18.67
CA PHE A 13 -3.30 19.77 17.56
C PHE A 13 -2.63 19.92 16.20
N ALA A 14 -1.52 20.66 16.15
CA ALA A 14 -0.87 21.02 14.92
C ALA A 14 0.45 20.26 14.81
N GLY A 15 0.51 19.19 14.01
CA GLY A 15 1.76 18.63 13.48
C GLY A 15 2.45 19.61 12.51
N TRP A 16 2.49 20.89 12.88
CA TRP A 16 2.67 22.04 12.01
C TRP A 16 4.14 22.42 11.88
N SER A 17 4.53 22.66 10.65
CA SER A 17 5.80 23.26 10.29
C SER A 17 5.86 24.74 10.71
N TRP A 18 6.97 25.13 11.35
CA TRP A 18 7.20 26.45 11.99
C TRP A 18 6.95 27.69 11.10
N TRP A 19 6.92 27.53 9.77
CA TRP A 19 6.71 28.62 8.83
C TRP A 19 5.25 29.13 8.79
N GLN A 20 4.26 28.32 9.14
CA GLN A 20 2.86 28.74 9.16
C GLN A 20 2.53 29.81 10.22
N PRO A 21 2.93 29.67 11.50
CA PRO A 21 2.81 30.78 12.45
C PRO A 21 3.67 31.98 12.04
N ALA A 22 4.80 31.79 11.36
CA ALA A 22 5.61 32.88 10.85
C ALA A 22 4.88 33.71 9.77
N ILE A 23 4.09 33.10 8.89
CA ILE A 23 3.25 33.81 7.92
C ILE A 23 2.16 34.62 8.62
N ILE A 24 1.50 34.07 9.63
CA ILE A 24 0.44 34.79 10.38
C ILE A 24 1.02 36.01 11.09
N VAL A 25 2.15 35.83 11.78
CA VAL A 25 2.85 36.94 12.46
C VAL A 25 3.38 37.94 11.44
N GLY A 26 3.96 37.49 10.33
CA GLY A 26 4.47 38.32 9.25
C GLY A 26 3.37 39.15 8.58
N GLY A 27 2.24 38.53 8.23
CA GLY A 27 1.08 39.20 7.65
C GLY A 27 0.48 40.25 8.59
N TRP A 28 0.39 39.94 9.88
CA TRP A 28 -0.03 40.91 10.89
C TRP A 28 0.95 42.09 11.01
N LEU A 29 2.26 41.81 10.99
CA LEU A 29 3.29 42.84 11.06
C LEU A 29 3.25 43.77 9.85
N VAL A 30 3.07 43.22 8.65
CA VAL A 30 2.97 43.98 7.39
C VAL A 30 1.70 44.82 7.37
N ALA A 31 0.55 44.27 7.78
CA ALA A 31 -0.71 45.03 7.86
C ALA A 31 -0.59 46.23 8.82
N ARG A 32 0.07 46.03 9.95
CA ARG A 32 0.35 47.08 10.95
C ARG A 32 1.32 48.14 10.42
N LEU A 33 2.39 47.73 9.72
CA LEU A 33 3.35 48.64 9.08
C LEU A 33 2.70 49.48 7.98
N ALA A 34 1.76 48.91 7.23
CA ALA A 34 1.03 49.61 6.17
C ALA A 34 -0.02 50.62 6.69
N ARG A 35 -0.20 50.77 8.02
CA ARG A 35 -1.22 51.64 8.66
C ARG A 35 -2.66 51.40 8.18
N ILE A 36 -2.95 50.18 7.70
CA ILE A 36 -4.31 49.77 7.30
C ILE A 36 -5.28 49.84 8.50
N ASP A 37 -4.76 49.77 9.72
CA ASP A 37 -5.46 49.95 11.00
C ASP A 37 -6.32 51.22 11.06
N ARG A 38 -5.88 52.29 10.38
CA ARG A 38 -6.63 53.56 10.36
C ARG A 38 -7.86 53.51 9.47
N LEU A 39 -7.83 52.66 8.43
CA LEU A 39 -8.96 52.45 7.51
C LEU A 39 -10.02 51.53 8.13
N LEU A 40 -9.60 50.58 8.97
CA LEU A 40 -10.48 49.53 9.51
C LEU A 40 -11.17 49.90 10.84
N ARG A 41 -10.97 51.10 11.42
CA ARG A 41 -11.68 51.57 12.64
C ARG A 41 -11.72 50.51 13.78
N GLY A 42 -10.63 49.79 14.00
CA GLY A 42 -10.53 48.77 15.06
C GLY A 42 -11.05 47.37 14.70
N TRP A 43 -11.33 47.11 13.42
CA TRP A 43 -11.70 45.77 12.90
C TRP A 43 -10.52 44.94 12.40
N ASP A 44 -9.31 45.48 12.47
CA ASP A 44 -8.04 44.87 12.06
C ASP A 44 -7.82 43.47 12.64
N ALA A 45 -8.14 43.27 13.92
CA ALA A 45 -8.06 41.95 14.55
C ALA A 45 -9.05 40.91 13.96
N TYR A 46 -10.26 41.34 13.59
CA TYR A 46 -11.27 40.47 13.00
C TYR A 46 -10.93 40.14 11.54
N ALA A 47 -10.45 41.13 10.78
CA ALA A 47 -10.02 40.92 9.40
C ALA A 47 -8.84 39.94 9.32
N ALA A 48 -7.83 40.12 10.18
CA ALA A 48 -6.71 39.19 10.29
C ALA A 48 -7.17 37.77 10.68
N GLY A 49 -8.13 37.67 11.61
CA GLY A 49 -8.76 36.39 11.97
C GLY A 49 -9.47 35.73 10.80
N VAL A 50 -10.31 36.46 10.05
CA VAL A 50 -11.05 35.91 8.90
C VAL A 50 -10.11 35.48 7.78
N VAL A 51 -9.07 36.26 7.48
CA VAL A 51 -8.09 35.91 6.45
C VAL A 51 -7.28 34.68 6.87
N ALA A 52 -6.82 34.61 8.12
CA ALA A 52 -6.11 33.44 8.63
C ALA A 52 -7.01 32.19 8.59
N THR A 53 -8.28 32.32 8.99
CA THR A 53 -9.27 31.22 8.91
C THR A 53 -9.56 30.82 7.48
N GLY A 54 -9.71 31.78 6.55
CA GLY A 54 -9.94 31.51 5.13
C GLY A 54 -8.75 30.85 4.43
N TRP A 55 -7.52 31.21 4.83
CA TRP A 55 -6.32 30.58 4.32
C TRP A 55 -6.15 29.15 4.86
N LEU A 56 -6.36 28.95 6.16
CA LEU A 56 -6.43 27.62 6.78
C LEU A 56 -7.52 26.74 6.16
N ALA A 57 -8.65 27.33 5.80
CA ALA A 57 -9.77 26.65 5.16
C ALA A 57 -9.49 26.18 3.73
N ASN A 58 -8.48 26.75 3.07
CA ASN A 58 -8.11 26.34 1.72
C ASN A 58 -7.25 25.06 1.71
N ASP A 59 -6.41 24.87 2.74
CA ASP A 59 -5.50 23.72 2.82
C ASP A 59 -6.02 22.60 3.73
N ALA A 60 -6.80 22.94 4.76
CA ALA A 60 -7.40 21.97 5.66
C ALA A 60 -8.86 21.80 5.25
N GLY A 61 -9.23 20.60 4.77
CA GLY A 61 -10.53 20.31 4.15
C GLY A 61 -11.78 20.77 4.92
N PRO A 62 -12.99 20.61 4.34
CA PRO A 62 -14.23 21.28 4.79
C PRO A 62 -14.54 21.16 6.29
N TRP A 63 -14.11 20.09 6.95
CA TRP A 63 -14.28 19.87 8.40
C TRP A 63 -13.39 20.75 9.28
N ALA A 64 -12.17 21.06 8.83
CA ALA A 64 -11.28 21.98 9.54
C ALA A 64 -11.80 23.42 9.47
N CYS A 65 -12.42 23.80 8.34
CA CYS A 65 -13.13 25.07 8.20
C CYS A 65 -14.25 25.19 9.25
N ALA A 66 -15.07 24.13 9.39
CA ALA A 66 -16.17 24.10 10.35
C ALA A 66 -15.69 24.28 11.80
N LEU A 67 -14.59 23.61 12.18
CA LEU A 67 -13.96 23.78 13.50
C LEU A 67 -13.46 25.21 13.71
N ALA A 68 -12.77 25.79 12.72
CA ALA A 68 -12.19 27.12 12.83
C ALA A 68 -13.27 28.21 12.94
N PHE A 69 -14.35 28.12 12.15
CA PHE A 69 -15.49 29.02 12.27
C PHE A 69 -16.23 28.85 13.59
N GLY A 70 -16.40 27.61 14.07
CA GLY A 70 -17.00 27.33 15.37
C GLY A 70 -16.22 27.97 16.52
N ALA A 71 -14.90 27.80 16.55
CA ALA A 71 -14.03 28.40 17.55
C ALA A 71 -14.05 29.93 17.50
N ALA A 72 -14.02 30.52 16.30
CA ALA A 72 -14.11 31.96 16.13
C ALA A 72 -15.46 32.52 16.64
N ALA A 73 -16.57 31.87 16.32
CA ALA A 73 -17.90 32.27 16.78
C ALA A 73 -18.01 32.28 18.32
N VAL A 74 -17.49 31.23 18.98
CA VAL A 74 -17.47 31.14 20.44
C VAL A 74 -16.57 32.22 21.05
N ALA A 75 -15.38 32.46 20.49
CA ALA A 75 -14.48 33.50 20.97
C ALA A 75 -15.11 34.90 20.88
N ILE A 76 -15.79 35.21 19.76
CA ILE A 76 -16.53 36.47 19.58
C ILE A 76 -17.63 36.60 20.62
N ALA A 77 -18.42 35.54 20.85
CA ALA A 77 -19.49 35.54 21.83
C ALA A 77 -18.97 35.80 23.25
N VAL A 78 -17.86 35.17 23.65
CA VAL A 78 -17.22 35.37 24.96
C VAL A 78 -16.68 36.78 25.13
N ILE A 79 -15.98 37.33 24.13
CA ILE A 79 -15.46 38.71 24.18
C ILE A 79 -16.62 39.70 24.35
N HIS A 80 -17.71 39.49 23.60
CA HIS A 80 -18.86 40.36 23.68
C HIS A 80 -19.54 40.28 25.06
N LEU A 81 -19.69 39.06 25.61
CA LEU A 81 -20.23 38.83 26.95
C LEU A 81 -19.41 39.53 28.04
N LEU A 82 -18.08 39.43 27.97
CA LEU A 82 -17.17 40.07 28.94
C LEU A 82 -17.25 41.60 28.87
N ARG A 83 -17.43 42.16 27.67
CA ARG A 83 -17.45 43.62 27.45
C ARG A 83 -18.77 44.26 27.90
N THR A 84 -19.91 43.64 27.62
CA THR A 84 -21.22 44.23 27.93
C THR A 84 -21.82 43.71 29.23
N ARG A 85 -21.32 42.60 29.78
CA ARG A 85 -21.87 41.88 30.95
C ARG A 85 -23.37 41.57 30.84
N ARG A 86 -23.94 41.58 29.64
CA ARG A 86 -25.34 41.26 29.37
C ARG A 86 -25.40 40.07 28.43
N LEU A 87 -26.15 39.04 28.84
CA LEU A 87 -26.54 37.93 27.97
C LEU A 87 -27.60 38.44 26.98
N SER A 88 -27.18 38.81 25.79
CA SER A 88 -28.09 39.08 24.68
C SER A 88 -28.43 37.78 23.95
N ALA A 89 -29.61 37.71 23.34
CA ALA A 89 -30.01 36.57 22.50
C ALA A 89 -28.94 36.25 21.43
N PHE A 90 -28.28 37.28 20.91
CA PHE A 90 -27.19 37.15 19.95
C PHE A 90 -26.00 36.31 20.46
N VAL A 91 -25.59 36.49 21.72
CA VAL A 91 -24.50 35.71 22.33
C VAL A 91 -24.90 34.23 22.42
N VAL A 92 -26.15 33.95 22.80
CA VAL A 92 -26.66 32.58 22.90
C VAL A 92 -26.68 31.90 21.54
N THR A 93 -27.17 32.59 20.50
CA THR A 93 -27.22 32.04 19.14
C THR A 93 -25.83 31.76 18.58
N LEU A 94 -24.86 32.64 18.80
CA LEU A 94 -23.47 32.43 18.38
C LEU A 94 -22.82 31.24 19.08
N CYS A 95 -23.00 31.11 20.39
CA CYS A 95 -22.48 29.97 21.14
C CYS A 95 -23.09 28.65 20.66
N ALA A 96 -24.41 28.61 20.45
CA ALA A 96 -25.09 27.43 19.95
C ALA A 96 -24.60 27.03 18.55
N ALA A 97 -24.51 28.00 17.62
CA ALA A 97 -23.99 27.76 16.28
C ALA A 97 -22.53 27.27 16.30
N GLY A 98 -21.68 27.87 17.16
CA GLY A 98 -20.29 27.49 17.29
C GLY A 98 -20.10 26.07 17.86
N LEU A 99 -20.92 25.67 18.84
CA LEU A 99 -20.89 24.32 19.40
C LEU A 99 -21.35 23.26 18.38
N ILE A 100 -22.42 23.53 17.63
CA ILE A 100 -22.92 22.60 16.60
C ILE A 100 -21.85 22.41 15.50
N ALA A 101 -21.26 23.51 15.02
CA ALA A 101 -20.19 23.45 14.04
C ALA A 101 -18.95 22.70 14.57
N GLY A 102 -18.62 22.89 15.86
CA GLY A 102 -17.53 22.19 16.52
C GLY A 102 -17.73 20.67 16.58
N ILE A 103 -18.92 20.21 16.99
CA ILE A 103 -19.24 18.78 17.09
C ILE A 103 -19.27 18.13 15.70
N ALA A 104 -19.95 18.76 14.73
CA ALA A 104 -20.01 18.24 13.37
C ALA A 104 -18.62 18.16 12.72
N GLY A 105 -17.79 19.19 12.92
CA GLY A 105 -16.40 19.21 12.46
C GLY A 105 -15.54 18.11 13.08
N GLY A 106 -15.66 17.89 14.39
CA GLY A 106 -14.92 16.84 15.09
C GLY A 106 -15.29 15.42 14.63
N LEU A 107 -16.58 15.13 14.50
CA LEU A 107 -17.07 13.83 14.02
C LEU A 107 -16.67 13.57 12.55
N GLY A 108 -16.77 14.60 11.70
CA GLY A 108 -16.38 14.49 10.29
C GLY A 108 -14.88 14.23 10.10
N TYR A 109 -14.04 14.86 10.92
CA TYR A 109 -12.58 14.65 10.89
C TYR A 109 -12.19 13.22 11.29
N ASP A 110 -12.78 12.66 12.36
CA ASP A 110 -12.49 11.27 12.79
C ASP A 110 -12.91 10.25 11.71
N ILE A 111 -14.08 10.44 11.09
CA ILE A 111 -14.54 9.58 9.99
C ILE A 111 -13.60 9.68 8.79
N GLN A 112 -13.20 10.90 8.40
CA GLN A 112 -12.28 11.08 7.28
C GLN A 112 -10.91 10.43 7.55
N GLN A 113 -10.39 10.55 8.78
CA GLN A 113 -9.11 9.97 9.15
C GLN A 113 -9.15 8.43 9.20
N ARG A 114 -10.27 7.85 9.62
CA ARG A 114 -10.47 6.39 9.53
C ARG A 114 -10.55 5.94 8.07
N ASN A 115 -11.31 6.65 7.24
CA ASN A 115 -11.45 6.32 5.83
C ASN A 115 -10.11 6.40 5.08
N THR A 116 -9.25 7.38 5.38
CA THR A 116 -7.93 7.47 4.76
C THR A 116 -7.00 6.36 5.23
N ALA A 117 -7.04 5.99 6.51
CA ALA A 117 -6.26 4.86 7.02
C ALA A 117 -6.69 3.53 6.39
N GLU A 118 -8.00 3.31 6.20
CA GLU A 118 -8.53 2.14 5.51
C GLU A 118 -8.12 2.13 4.03
N GLN A 119 -8.21 3.26 3.33
CA GLN A 119 -7.76 3.39 1.95
C GLN A 119 -6.26 3.10 1.81
N GLN A 120 -5.43 3.62 2.70
CA GLN A 120 -3.99 3.36 2.70
C GLN A 120 -3.68 1.88 2.94
N ARG A 121 -4.42 1.21 3.84
CA ARG A 121 -4.27 -0.24 4.06
C ARG A 121 -4.62 -1.03 2.81
N GLN A 122 -5.75 -0.70 2.18
CA GLN A 122 -6.17 -1.36 0.93
C GLN A 122 -5.15 -1.14 -0.20
N GLN A 123 -4.61 0.08 -0.32
CA GLN A 123 -3.57 0.38 -1.31
C GLN A 123 -2.27 -0.37 -1.02
N ALA A 124 -1.84 -0.44 0.24
CA ALA A 124 -0.65 -1.17 0.64
C ALA A 124 -0.80 -2.68 0.37
N GLU A 125 -1.97 -3.26 0.66
CA GLU A 125 -2.27 -4.66 0.34
C GLU A 125 -2.27 -4.91 -1.18
N GLN A 126 -2.83 -3.99 -1.97
CA GLN A 126 -2.81 -4.10 -3.44
C GLN A 126 -1.37 -4.02 -3.98
N GLN A 127 -0.56 -3.09 -3.48
CA GLN A 127 0.85 -2.95 -3.86
C GLN A 127 1.64 -4.21 -3.51
N GLN A 128 1.46 -4.75 -2.30
CA GLN A 128 2.11 -5.99 -1.89
C GLN A 128 1.74 -7.18 -2.78
N ARG A 129 0.46 -7.29 -3.17
CA ARG A 129 0.03 -8.35 -4.10
C ARG A 129 0.61 -8.17 -5.50
N PHE A 130 0.73 -6.93 -5.96
CA PHE A 130 1.34 -6.61 -7.25
C PHE A 130 2.84 -6.94 -7.25
N GLU A 131 3.57 -6.50 -6.22
CA GLU A 131 5.00 -6.81 -6.07
C GLU A 131 5.24 -8.33 -5.96
N ALA A 132 4.38 -9.05 -5.26
CA ALA A 132 4.43 -10.51 -5.19
C ALA A 132 4.16 -11.17 -6.56
N ALA A 133 3.26 -10.61 -7.36
CA ALA A 133 2.97 -11.11 -8.71
C ALA A 133 4.07 -10.75 -9.72
N ASP A 134 4.73 -9.59 -9.57
CA ASP A 134 5.85 -9.14 -10.40
C ASP A 134 7.13 -9.95 -10.15
N ALA A 135 7.31 -10.45 -8.92
CA ALA A 135 8.38 -11.39 -8.59
C ALA A 135 8.18 -12.79 -9.19
N LEU A 136 6.99 -13.12 -9.68
CA LEU A 136 6.72 -14.39 -10.35
C LEU A 136 7.23 -14.36 -11.80
N PRO A 137 7.60 -15.53 -12.36
CA PRO A 137 7.98 -15.61 -13.76
C PRO A 137 6.83 -15.23 -14.70
N HIS A 138 7.15 -14.47 -15.76
CA HIS A 138 6.16 -13.86 -16.64
C HIS A 138 5.66 -14.82 -17.72
N THR A 139 6.41 -15.90 -17.97
CA THR A 139 6.07 -16.93 -18.95
C THR A 139 5.98 -18.32 -18.32
N PRO A 140 5.09 -19.20 -18.82
CA PRO A 140 5.00 -20.59 -18.37
C PRO A 140 6.34 -21.34 -18.44
N ASN A 141 7.13 -21.04 -19.47
CA ASN A 141 8.46 -21.61 -19.66
C ASN A 141 9.43 -21.20 -18.55
N GLU A 142 9.44 -19.92 -18.18
CA GLU A 142 10.29 -19.44 -17.08
C GLU A 142 9.91 -20.06 -15.74
N VAL A 143 8.63 -20.34 -15.46
CA VAL A 143 8.22 -21.06 -14.24
C VAL A 143 8.85 -22.46 -14.20
N LEU A 144 8.75 -23.20 -15.31
CA LEU A 144 9.31 -24.54 -15.41
C LEU A 144 10.84 -24.53 -15.24
N LEU A 145 11.52 -23.60 -15.91
CA LEU A 145 12.97 -23.44 -15.82
C LEU A 145 13.41 -22.95 -14.43
N ALA A 146 12.66 -22.06 -13.79
CA ALA A 146 12.95 -21.58 -12.44
C ALA A 146 12.83 -22.72 -11.41
N LEU A 147 11.82 -23.59 -11.55
CA LEU A 147 11.67 -24.77 -10.69
C LEU A 147 12.79 -25.78 -10.91
N VAL A 148 13.12 -26.09 -12.17
CA VAL A 148 14.25 -26.95 -12.52
C VAL A 148 15.54 -26.41 -11.91
N GLY A 149 15.80 -25.11 -12.07
CA GLY A 149 16.99 -24.47 -11.51
C GLY A 149 17.01 -24.43 -9.98
N ALA A 150 15.86 -24.31 -9.34
CA ALA A 150 15.74 -24.40 -7.88
C ALA A 150 16.07 -25.82 -7.37
N ILE A 151 15.63 -26.87 -8.08
CA ILE A 151 16.01 -28.26 -7.77
C ILE A 151 17.49 -28.47 -8.04
N ALA A 152 18.00 -28.03 -9.20
CA ALA A 152 19.41 -28.15 -9.57
C ALA A 152 20.33 -27.55 -8.50
N LYS A 153 19.97 -26.38 -7.95
CA LYS A 153 20.81 -25.64 -7.00
C LYS A 153 20.47 -25.90 -5.53
N ASN A 154 19.56 -26.84 -5.25
CA ASN A 154 19.00 -27.07 -3.91
C ASN A 154 18.57 -25.75 -3.22
N ALA A 155 17.80 -24.92 -3.95
CA ALA A 155 17.41 -23.57 -3.54
C ALA A 155 15.90 -23.51 -3.24
N PRO A 156 15.42 -24.10 -2.13
CA PRO A 156 14.00 -24.16 -1.82
C PRO A 156 13.36 -22.78 -1.63
N LEU A 157 14.13 -21.78 -1.18
CA LEU A 157 13.69 -20.40 -1.05
C LEU A 157 13.35 -19.72 -2.39
N ARG A 158 13.82 -20.27 -3.52
CA ARG A 158 13.47 -19.79 -4.86
C ARG A 158 12.41 -20.64 -5.52
N GLY A 159 12.40 -21.95 -5.27
CA GLY A 159 11.46 -22.89 -5.90
C GLY A 159 10.10 -22.94 -5.23
N CYS A 160 10.04 -22.99 -3.90
CA CYS A 160 8.76 -23.17 -3.19
C CYS A 160 7.78 -21.99 -3.30
N PRO A 161 8.22 -20.72 -3.39
CA PRO A 161 7.31 -19.60 -3.65
C PRO A 161 6.62 -19.64 -5.02
N LEU A 162 7.10 -20.47 -5.96
CA LEU A 162 6.43 -20.66 -7.26
C LEU A 162 5.14 -21.47 -7.15
N PHE A 163 4.89 -22.12 -6.00
CA PHE A 163 3.71 -22.95 -5.76
C PHE A 163 2.68 -22.24 -4.88
N SER A 164 1.41 -22.46 -5.19
CA SER A 164 0.34 -22.27 -4.22
C SER A 164 0.52 -23.22 -3.02
N PRO A 165 -0.02 -22.91 -1.83
CA PRO A 165 0.08 -23.80 -0.67
C PRO A 165 -0.41 -25.23 -0.96
N THR A 166 -1.49 -25.35 -1.74
CA THR A 166 -2.05 -26.65 -2.16
C THR A 166 -1.11 -27.41 -3.09
N ALA A 167 -0.57 -26.74 -4.11
CA ALA A 167 0.34 -27.35 -5.07
C ALA A 167 1.69 -27.75 -4.42
N ALA A 168 2.17 -26.93 -3.47
CA ALA A 168 3.37 -27.23 -2.69
C ALA A 168 3.20 -28.52 -1.87
N ALA A 169 2.01 -28.73 -1.28
CA ALA A 169 1.69 -29.96 -0.56
C ALA A 169 1.58 -31.17 -1.50
N GLN A 170 0.94 -31.01 -2.67
CA GLN A 170 0.88 -32.06 -3.70
C GLN A 170 2.28 -32.47 -4.18
N PHE A 171 3.14 -31.49 -4.45
CA PHE A 171 4.54 -31.69 -4.81
C PHE A 171 5.28 -32.48 -3.72
N ALA A 172 5.20 -32.03 -2.47
CA ALA A 172 5.84 -32.70 -1.35
C ALA A 172 5.36 -34.16 -1.17
N ASN A 173 4.04 -34.37 -1.23
CA ASN A 173 3.43 -35.68 -1.10
C ASN A 173 3.85 -36.64 -2.22
N SER A 174 3.97 -36.16 -3.46
CA SER A 174 4.39 -36.98 -4.59
C SER A 174 5.82 -37.52 -4.46
N ILE A 175 6.67 -36.77 -3.75
CA ILE A 175 8.06 -37.14 -3.47
C ILE A 175 8.18 -37.97 -2.16
N GLY A 176 7.15 -37.95 -1.31
CA GLY A 176 7.18 -38.55 0.02
C GLY A 176 7.90 -37.68 1.06
N ALA A 177 7.90 -36.37 0.86
CA ALA A 177 8.52 -35.39 1.74
C ALA A 177 7.47 -34.67 2.61
N PRO A 178 7.83 -34.19 3.82
CA PRO A 178 6.89 -33.50 4.72
C PRO A 178 6.50 -32.09 4.24
N ASN A 179 7.32 -31.45 3.41
CA ASN A 179 7.06 -30.12 2.88
C ASN A 179 7.85 -29.89 1.58
N CYS A 180 7.52 -28.80 0.86
CA CYS A 180 8.16 -28.46 -0.41
C CYS A 180 9.68 -28.31 -0.30
N ALA A 181 10.20 -27.70 0.77
CA ALA A 181 11.63 -27.47 0.92
C ALA A 181 12.41 -28.79 1.02
N THR A 182 11.90 -29.75 1.81
CA THR A 182 12.47 -31.09 1.90
C THR A 182 12.34 -31.85 0.56
N ALA A 183 11.23 -31.68 -0.16
CA ALA A 183 11.05 -32.30 -1.48
C ALA A 183 12.08 -31.80 -2.51
N VAL A 184 12.31 -30.48 -2.58
CA VAL A 184 13.36 -29.88 -3.42
C VAL A 184 14.73 -30.45 -3.06
N GLY A 185 15.06 -30.54 -1.77
CA GLY A 185 16.33 -31.12 -1.33
C GLY A 185 16.50 -32.58 -1.71
N GLN A 186 15.46 -33.40 -1.54
CA GLN A 186 15.50 -34.82 -1.93
C GLN A 186 15.60 -35.03 -3.44
N LEU A 187 14.99 -34.16 -4.25
CA LEU A 187 15.15 -34.22 -5.70
C LEU A 187 16.55 -33.74 -6.12
N ALA A 188 17.09 -32.72 -5.46
CA ALA A 188 18.43 -32.21 -5.72
C ALA A 188 19.50 -33.31 -5.51
N THR A 189 19.34 -34.19 -4.51
CA THR A 189 20.28 -35.31 -4.31
C THR A 189 20.21 -36.39 -5.40
N ARG A 190 19.17 -36.37 -6.24
CA ARG A 190 19.01 -37.28 -7.39
C ARG A 190 19.52 -36.68 -8.70
N VAL A 191 19.98 -35.43 -8.67
CA VAL A 191 20.60 -34.76 -9.83
C VAL A 191 22.07 -35.19 -9.87
N THR A 192 22.48 -35.81 -10.99
CA THR A 192 23.85 -36.30 -11.19
C THR A 192 24.74 -35.26 -11.87
N ASP A 193 24.16 -34.37 -12.66
CA ASP A 193 24.85 -33.28 -13.36
C ASP A 193 24.00 -32.01 -13.23
N HIS A 194 24.40 -31.14 -12.30
CA HIS A 194 23.64 -29.95 -11.95
C HIS A 194 23.60 -28.90 -13.06
N ASP A 195 24.70 -28.75 -13.81
CA ASP A 195 24.81 -27.72 -14.86
C ASP A 195 23.95 -28.10 -16.06
N ARG A 196 24.03 -29.37 -16.48
CA ARG A 196 23.14 -29.89 -17.53
C ARG A 196 21.70 -29.90 -17.07
N TYR A 197 21.40 -30.35 -15.84
CA TYR A 197 20.04 -30.39 -15.32
C TYR A 197 19.38 -29.00 -15.30
N ASN A 198 20.12 -27.94 -14.97
CA ASN A 198 19.65 -26.56 -14.93
C ASN A 198 19.31 -25.95 -16.31
N SER A 199 19.59 -26.64 -17.42
CA SER A 199 19.43 -26.11 -18.77
C SER A 199 18.69 -27.08 -19.72
N PRO A 200 17.46 -27.53 -19.39
CA PRO A 200 16.70 -28.39 -20.28
C PRO A 200 16.22 -27.65 -21.52
N PHE A 201 16.07 -28.38 -22.61
CA PHE A 201 15.25 -27.97 -23.74
C PHE A 201 13.78 -28.18 -23.42
N VAL A 202 12.97 -27.15 -23.64
CA VAL A 202 11.51 -27.18 -23.42
C VAL A 202 10.83 -27.25 -24.79
N PRO A 203 10.31 -28.41 -25.21
CA PRO A 203 9.64 -28.52 -26.49
C PRO A 203 8.32 -27.73 -26.46
N GLY A 204 7.88 -27.24 -27.61
CA GLY A 204 6.60 -26.52 -27.70
C GLY A 204 5.39 -27.36 -27.28
N SER A 205 5.49 -28.70 -27.34
CA SER A 205 4.47 -29.64 -26.84
C SER A 205 4.34 -29.66 -25.31
N ALA A 206 5.41 -29.29 -24.59
CA ALA A 206 5.40 -29.23 -23.14
C ALA A 206 4.52 -28.10 -22.60
N LEU A 207 4.06 -27.18 -23.45
CA LEU A 207 3.18 -26.10 -23.06
C LEU A 207 1.84 -26.26 -23.78
N SER A 208 0.73 -26.29 -23.05
CA SER A 208 -0.58 -26.26 -23.69
C SER A 208 -0.75 -24.94 -24.44
N ALA A 209 -1.21 -24.99 -25.70
CA ALA A 209 -1.30 -23.84 -26.60
C ALA A 209 -2.29 -22.73 -26.20
N SER A 210 -2.97 -22.83 -25.07
CA SER A 210 -3.83 -21.76 -24.57
C SER A 210 -3.01 -20.76 -23.76
N GLY A 211 -2.50 -19.71 -24.41
CA GLY A 211 -1.86 -18.55 -23.75
C GLY A 211 -2.86 -17.70 -22.94
N GLY A 212 -3.66 -18.34 -22.09
CA GLY A 212 -4.71 -17.75 -21.28
C GLY A 212 -4.38 -17.71 -19.79
N GLU A 213 -5.41 -17.53 -18.98
CA GLU A 213 -5.30 -17.45 -17.52
C GLU A 213 -4.84 -18.77 -16.88
N HIS A 214 -5.17 -19.90 -17.50
CA HIS A 214 -4.74 -21.23 -17.10
C HIS A 214 -3.90 -21.89 -18.18
N VAL A 215 -2.71 -22.38 -17.81
CA VAL A 215 -1.77 -23.02 -18.72
C VAL A 215 -1.25 -24.30 -18.07
N VAL A 216 -1.12 -25.37 -18.85
CA VAL A 216 -0.45 -26.59 -18.41
C VAL A 216 0.98 -26.58 -18.92
N ALA A 217 1.95 -26.73 -18.01
CA ALA A 217 3.36 -26.92 -18.31
C ALA A 217 3.78 -28.35 -17.93
N ASP A 218 4.10 -29.16 -18.92
CA ASP A 218 4.46 -30.57 -18.77
C ASP A 218 5.97 -30.75 -18.61
N GLY A 219 6.43 -30.75 -17.36
CA GLY A 219 7.82 -31.03 -17.01
C GLY A 219 8.25 -32.48 -17.24
N CYS A 220 7.34 -33.37 -17.67
CA CYS A 220 7.68 -34.74 -18.04
C CYS A 220 8.23 -34.84 -19.47
N GLU A 221 7.97 -33.85 -20.32
CA GLU A 221 8.47 -33.78 -21.70
C GLU A 221 9.80 -33.01 -21.84
N LEU A 222 10.37 -32.55 -20.72
CA LEU A 222 11.67 -31.89 -20.72
C LEU A 222 12.76 -32.82 -21.27
N ASP A 223 13.62 -32.25 -22.10
CA ASP A 223 14.74 -32.95 -22.71
C ASP A 223 16.06 -32.31 -22.28
N TRP A 224 17.07 -33.15 -22.02
CA TRP A 224 18.42 -32.75 -21.65
C TRP A 224 19.48 -33.17 -22.68
N SER A 225 19.04 -33.63 -23.85
CA SER A 225 19.92 -34.02 -24.95
C SER A 225 20.75 -32.86 -25.52
N GLY A 226 20.40 -31.60 -25.20
CA GLY A 226 21.16 -30.41 -25.59
C GLY A 226 21.15 -30.15 -27.10
N VAL A 227 21.49 -28.92 -27.52
CA VAL A 227 21.60 -28.58 -28.96
C VAL A 227 22.84 -29.25 -29.60
N LEU A 228 23.87 -29.50 -28.79
CA LEU A 228 25.16 -30.10 -29.18
C LEU A 228 25.44 -31.44 -28.47
N GLY A 229 24.50 -31.95 -27.67
CA GLY A 229 24.77 -33.01 -26.69
C GLY A 229 24.53 -34.43 -27.21
N ASP A 230 25.23 -35.36 -26.57
CA ASP A 230 25.09 -36.80 -26.73
C ASP A 230 23.66 -37.24 -26.41
N ARG A 231 22.90 -37.60 -27.45
CA ARG A 231 21.55 -38.20 -27.32
C ARG A 231 21.54 -39.48 -26.50
N ASP A 232 22.70 -40.13 -26.37
CA ASP A 232 22.88 -41.39 -25.68
C ASP A 232 23.23 -41.23 -24.19
N ALA A 233 23.46 -39.99 -23.72
CA ALA A 233 23.78 -39.77 -22.32
C ALA A 233 22.54 -39.98 -21.43
N PRO A 234 22.67 -40.64 -20.26
CA PRO A 234 21.55 -40.85 -19.35
C PRO A 234 21.00 -39.50 -18.84
N PRO A 235 19.71 -39.39 -18.49
CA PRO A 235 19.13 -38.15 -17.98
C PRO A 235 19.88 -37.63 -16.74
N PRO A 236 20.15 -36.31 -16.62
CA PRO A 236 20.93 -35.77 -15.51
C PRO A 236 20.22 -35.73 -14.16
N GLY A 237 18.95 -36.12 -14.09
CA GLY A 237 18.16 -36.06 -12.86
C GLY A 237 16.70 -36.48 -13.02
N PRO A 238 15.89 -36.33 -11.96
CA PRO A 238 14.47 -36.68 -11.97
C PRO A 238 13.65 -35.73 -12.85
N ARG A 239 12.56 -36.23 -13.45
CA ARG A 239 11.59 -35.37 -14.15
C ARG A 239 10.75 -34.56 -13.16
N VAL A 240 10.36 -33.35 -13.54
CA VAL A 240 9.72 -32.39 -12.63
C VAL A 240 8.25 -32.72 -12.37
N GLY A 241 7.52 -33.25 -13.36
CA GLY A 241 6.07 -33.45 -13.27
C GLY A 241 5.29 -32.46 -14.13
N ARG A 242 3.97 -32.66 -14.24
CA ARG A 242 3.03 -31.74 -14.88
C ARG A 242 2.56 -30.68 -13.89
N LEU A 243 2.62 -29.42 -14.32
CA LEU A 243 2.26 -28.23 -13.55
C LEU A 243 1.04 -27.57 -14.19
N GLU A 244 0.01 -27.28 -13.39
CA GLU A 244 -1.06 -26.39 -13.80
C GLU A 244 -0.74 -25.00 -13.25
N LEU A 245 -0.66 -24.04 -14.16
CA LEU A 245 -0.28 -22.66 -13.89
C LEU A 245 -1.51 -21.77 -13.99
N GLU A 246 -1.61 -20.80 -13.09
CA GLU A 246 -2.62 -19.75 -13.12
C GLU A 246 -1.95 -18.38 -13.11
N ARG A 247 -2.41 -17.49 -13.99
CA ARG A 247 -1.87 -16.15 -14.15
C ARG A 247 -2.39 -15.23 -13.04
N GLN A 248 -1.49 -14.77 -12.18
CA GLN A 248 -1.80 -13.84 -11.09
C GLN A 248 -1.78 -12.40 -11.61
N GLN A 249 -2.92 -11.71 -11.49
CA GLN A 249 -3.08 -10.28 -11.81
C GLN A 249 -2.61 -9.87 -13.22
N GLN A 250 -2.65 -10.78 -14.20
CA GLN A 250 -2.16 -10.56 -15.56
C GLN A 250 -0.63 -10.41 -15.71
N ILE A 251 0.16 -10.64 -14.67
CA ILE A 251 1.62 -10.37 -14.67
C ILE A 251 2.41 -11.68 -14.71
N GLY A 252 2.33 -12.48 -13.64
CA GLY A 252 3.14 -13.69 -13.47
C GLY A 252 2.31 -14.96 -13.34
N TYR A 253 2.96 -16.12 -13.43
CA TYR A 253 2.32 -17.42 -13.30
C TYR A 253 2.67 -18.10 -11.97
N LEU A 254 1.65 -18.63 -11.30
CA LEU A 254 1.76 -19.41 -10.07
C LEU A 254 1.36 -20.87 -10.34
N ILE A 255 2.09 -21.84 -9.79
CA ILE A 255 1.72 -23.26 -9.89
C ILE A 255 0.58 -23.53 -8.91
N VAL A 256 -0.62 -23.78 -9.42
CA VAL A 256 -1.84 -24.00 -8.60
C VAL A 256 -2.16 -25.47 -8.36
N SER A 257 -1.65 -26.36 -9.21
CA SER A 257 -1.76 -27.81 -9.07
C SER A 257 -0.53 -28.53 -9.63
N TYR A 258 -0.19 -29.67 -9.02
CA TYR A 258 0.98 -30.48 -9.34
C TYR A 258 0.61 -31.95 -9.51
N THR A 259 1.10 -32.58 -10.58
CA THR A 259 0.99 -34.03 -10.81
C THR A 259 2.35 -34.62 -11.19
N ALA A 260 2.77 -35.69 -10.51
CA ALA A 260 4.02 -36.38 -10.83
C ALA A 260 3.93 -37.10 -12.19
N CYS A 261 5.08 -37.26 -12.85
CA CYS A 261 5.15 -38.07 -14.08
C CYS A 261 4.78 -39.52 -13.78
N GLN A 262 3.85 -40.08 -14.57
CA GLN A 262 3.59 -41.52 -14.54
C GLN A 262 4.83 -42.24 -15.10
N ARG A 263 5.29 -43.27 -14.38
CA ARG A 263 6.40 -44.12 -14.82
C ARG A 263 5.97 -45.07 -15.92
#